data_AF-A0AA39TW22-F1
#
_entry.id   AF-A0AA39TW22-F1
#
_cell.length_a   1.000
_cell.length_b   1.000
_cell.length_c   1.000
_cell.angle_alpha   90.00
_cell.angle_beta   90.00
_cell.angle_gamma   90.00
#
_symmetry.space_group_name_H-M   'P 1'
#
loop_
_entity.id
_entity.type
_entity.pdbx_description
1 polymer ?
#
loop_
_entity_poly.entity_id
_entity_poly.type
_entity_poly.pdbx_seq_one_letter_code
_entity_poly.pdbx_strand_id
1 'polypeptide(L)'
;MPLSVALDHPGVHPQTLIGKVLIRARRSPLHPTLTLDFRDNTAFQILVDGYNPAHPGLPKQLEFDPLFDNILAKGEALDLTVVDCAFVTLSDKAFERKLNPDGDRRLQDDLRWDQKHLGLAFKFSEEKPRWHCVWAMLEDHDKEQGTCIFRSYGDVYLQRLHRSPRKPRKRLSLA
;
A
#
# COMPACT_ATOMS: atom_id res chain seq x y z
N MET A 1 -11.69 24.68 13.39
CA MET A 1 -12.09 23.92 12.18
C MET A 1 -10.83 23.34 11.57
N PRO A 2 -10.55 22.03 11.63
CA PRO A 2 -9.40 21.51 10.89
C PRO A 2 -9.75 21.54 9.40
N LEU A 3 -8.89 22.20 8.63
CA LEU A 3 -8.95 22.30 7.18
C LEU A 3 -9.01 20.89 6.58
N SER A 4 -10.10 20.61 5.87
CA SER A 4 -10.19 19.45 5.00
C SER A 4 -9.02 19.50 4.02
N VAL A 5 -8.10 18.56 4.11
CA VAL A 5 -7.11 18.32 3.06
C VAL A 5 -7.95 17.97 1.83
N ALA A 6 -8.08 18.93 0.92
CA ALA A 6 -8.68 18.70 -0.38
C ALA A 6 -7.76 17.72 -1.10
N LEU A 7 -8.14 16.43 -1.01
CA LEU A 7 -7.56 15.34 -1.75
C LEU A 7 -7.97 15.53 -3.22
N ASP A 8 -7.26 16.37 -3.96
CA ASP A 8 -7.16 16.28 -5.43
C ASP A 8 -6.36 15.03 -5.81
N HIS A 9 -6.70 13.90 -5.16
CA HIS A 9 -6.06 12.62 -5.33
C HIS A 9 -6.81 11.90 -6.45
N PRO A 10 -6.14 11.30 -7.45
CA PRO A 10 -6.78 10.72 -8.64
C PRO A 10 -7.67 9.49 -8.34
N GLY A 11 -7.80 9.13 -7.07
CA GLY A 11 -8.51 7.96 -6.59
C GLY A 11 -9.96 8.19 -6.19
N VAL A 12 -10.61 7.11 -5.77
CA VAL A 12 -11.94 7.12 -5.16
C VAL A 12 -11.84 7.37 -3.66
N HIS A 13 -12.88 7.98 -3.08
CA HIS A 13 -12.94 8.25 -1.65
C HIS A 13 -13.02 6.94 -0.83
N PRO A 14 -12.31 6.83 0.31
CA PRO A 14 -12.23 5.59 1.09
C PRO A 14 -13.56 5.14 1.69
N GLN A 15 -14.48 6.08 1.95
CA GLN A 15 -15.85 5.77 2.41
C GLN A 15 -16.61 4.86 1.43
N THR A 16 -16.23 4.83 0.15
CA THR A 16 -16.85 3.93 -0.84
C THR A 16 -16.64 2.45 -0.51
N LEU A 17 -15.71 2.12 0.39
CA LEU A 17 -15.46 0.76 0.84
C LEU A 17 -16.27 0.35 2.07
N ILE A 18 -16.82 1.29 2.83
CA ILE A 18 -17.57 1.01 4.06
C ILE A 18 -18.80 0.17 3.74
N GLY A 19 -19.03 -0.88 4.53
CA GLY A 19 -20.10 -1.86 4.35
C GLY A 19 -19.79 -2.96 3.33
N LYS A 20 -18.70 -2.86 2.55
CA LYS A 20 -18.31 -3.94 1.65
C LYS A 20 -17.66 -5.08 2.40
N VAL A 21 -17.89 -6.30 1.91
CA VAL A 21 -17.29 -7.52 2.47
C VAL A 21 -16.06 -7.91 1.67
N LEU A 22 -14.89 -7.79 2.28
CA LEU A 22 -13.62 -8.21 1.71
C LEU A 22 -13.54 -9.74 1.68
N ILE A 23 -13.38 -10.29 0.47
CA ILE A 23 -13.25 -11.74 0.26
C ILE A 23 -11.83 -12.17 -0.09
N ARG A 24 -11.00 -11.23 -0.58
CA ARG A 24 -9.62 -11.52 -0.94
C ARG A 24 -8.79 -10.24 -0.97
N ALA A 25 -7.62 -10.27 -0.35
CA ALA A 25 -6.60 -9.22 -0.46
C ALA A 25 -5.32 -9.82 -1.03
N ARG A 26 -4.66 -9.13 -1.96
CA ARG A 26 -3.44 -9.62 -2.62
C ARG A 26 -2.45 -8.51 -2.92
N ARG A 27 -1.20 -8.73 -2.54
CA ARG A 27 -0.07 -7.93 -3.04
C ARG A 27 0.29 -8.36 -4.45
N SER A 28 0.64 -7.41 -5.30
CA SER A 28 1.30 -7.71 -6.56
C SER A 28 2.76 -8.11 -6.29
N PRO A 29 3.29 -9.16 -6.95
CA PRO A 29 4.70 -9.53 -6.82
C PRO A 29 5.64 -8.60 -7.60
N LEU A 30 5.11 -7.79 -8.52
CA LEU A 30 5.91 -6.99 -9.46
C LEU A 30 5.82 -5.49 -9.20
N HIS A 31 4.72 -5.04 -8.62
CA HIS A 31 4.41 -3.62 -8.45
C HIS A 31 3.95 -3.36 -7.01
N PRO A 32 4.18 -2.15 -6.46
CA PRO A 32 3.73 -1.77 -5.12
C PRO A 32 2.22 -1.51 -5.13
N THR A 33 1.43 -2.58 -5.29
CA THR A 33 -0.02 -2.51 -5.38
C THR A 33 -0.67 -3.57 -4.52
N LEU A 34 -1.74 -3.18 -3.82
CA LEU A 34 -2.60 -4.11 -3.08
C LEU A 34 -3.97 -4.14 -3.75
N THR A 35 -4.39 -5.31 -4.20
CA THR A 35 -5.73 -5.52 -4.76
C THR A 35 -6.67 -6.07 -3.69
N LEU A 36 -7.81 -5.42 -3.53
CA LEU A 36 -8.92 -5.81 -2.66
C LEU A 36 -10.10 -6.25 -3.53
N ASP A 37 -10.56 -7.49 -3.33
CA ASP A 37 -11.74 -8.05 -3.98
C ASP A 37 -12.88 -8.18 -2.97
N PHE A 38 -14.07 -7.69 -3.36
CA PHE A 38 -15.25 -7.67 -2.51
C PHE A 38 -16.34 -8.60 -3.03
N ARG A 39 -17.21 -9.05 -2.12
CA ARG A 39 -18.32 -9.99 -2.40
C ARG A 39 -19.32 -9.47 -3.44
N ASP A 40 -19.49 -8.17 -3.55
CA ASP A 40 -20.36 -7.53 -4.55
C ASP A 40 -19.75 -7.47 -5.96
N ASN A 41 -18.70 -8.27 -6.22
CA ASN A 41 -17.91 -8.30 -7.45
C ASN A 41 -17.19 -6.99 -7.78
N THR A 42 -17.12 -6.03 -6.86
CA THR A 42 -16.26 -4.86 -7.02
C THR A 42 -14.83 -5.18 -6.58
N ALA A 43 -13.88 -4.54 -7.24
CA ALA A 43 -12.47 -4.64 -6.91
C ALA A 43 -11.85 -3.25 -6.84
N PHE A 44 -10.92 -3.08 -5.91
CA PHE A 44 -10.19 -1.84 -5.72
C PHE A 44 -8.71 -2.13 -5.57
N GLN A 45 -7.88 -1.13 -5.86
CA GLN A 45 -6.44 -1.21 -5.70
C GLN A 45 -5.95 -0.04 -4.86
N ILE A 46 -5.08 -0.35 -3.90
CA ILE A 46 -4.23 0.64 -3.24
C ILE A 46 -2.98 0.75 -4.08
N LEU A 47 -2.66 1.97 -4.50
CA LEU A 47 -1.57 2.30 -5.42
C LEU A 47 -0.70 3.39 -4.80
N VAL A 48 0.56 3.45 -5.21
CA VAL A 48 1.51 4.47 -4.77
C VAL A 48 1.50 5.63 -5.75
N ASP A 49 1.33 6.85 -5.24
CA ASP A 49 1.35 8.04 -6.07
C ASP A 49 2.72 8.26 -6.73
N GLY A 50 2.70 8.75 -7.97
CA GLY A 50 3.90 8.90 -8.80
C GLY A 50 4.63 7.59 -9.14
N TYR A 51 4.06 6.40 -8.88
CA TYR A 51 4.62 5.15 -9.36
C TYR A 51 4.20 4.88 -10.82
N ASN A 52 5.19 4.71 -11.70
CA ASN A 52 4.97 4.31 -13.08
C ASN A 52 5.54 2.90 -13.31
N PRO A 53 4.72 1.89 -13.61
CA PRO A 53 5.18 0.55 -13.93
C PRO A 53 6.22 0.47 -15.07
N ALA A 54 6.16 1.38 -16.05
CA ALA A 54 7.12 1.42 -17.17
C ALA A 54 8.46 2.06 -16.76
N HIS A 55 8.46 2.87 -15.72
CA HIS A 55 9.63 3.58 -15.20
C HIS A 55 9.62 3.53 -13.66
N PRO A 56 9.90 2.34 -13.07
CA PRO A 56 9.67 2.11 -11.64
C PRO A 56 10.56 2.95 -10.73
N GLY A 57 11.72 3.42 -11.22
CA GLY A 57 12.64 4.25 -10.45
C GLY A 57 13.23 3.51 -9.24
N LEU A 58 13.35 4.21 -8.12
CA LEU A 58 13.74 3.61 -6.84
C LEU A 58 12.71 2.56 -6.38
N PRO A 59 13.16 1.46 -5.74
CA PRO A 59 12.25 0.46 -5.18
C PRO A 59 11.21 1.10 -4.26
N LYS A 60 9.94 1.00 -4.66
CA LYS A 60 8.80 1.37 -3.83
C LYS A 60 8.12 0.08 -3.38
N GLN A 61 7.77 0.00 -2.12
CA GLN A 61 7.04 -1.12 -1.53
C GLN A 61 5.83 -0.59 -0.77
N LEU A 62 4.75 -1.38 -0.77
CA LEU A 62 3.67 -1.16 0.18
C LEU A 62 4.03 -1.86 1.47
N GLU A 63 3.82 -1.15 2.56
CA GLU A 63 4.02 -1.60 3.93
C GLU A 63 2.70 -1.58 4.68
N PHE A 64 2.62 -2.41 5.73
CA PHE A 64 1.38 -2.74 6.42
C PHE A 64 1.63 -2.91 7.91
N ASP A 65 0.59 -2.76 8.73
CA ASP A 65 0.70 -3.25 10.09
C ASP A 65 0.91 -4.79 10.10
N PRO A 66 1.69 -5.34 11.05
CA PRO A 66 2.00 -6.77 11.08
C PRO A 66 0.77 -7.69 11.18
N LEU A 67 -0.37 -7.18 11.63
CA LEU A 67 -1.58 -7.98 11.80
C LEU A 67 -2.34 -8.09 10.48
N PHE A 68 -2.16 -7.13 9.57
CA PHE A 68 -2.69 -7.18 8.21
C PHE A 68 -2.06 -8.30 7.39
N ASP A 69 -0.82 -8.70 7.68
CA ASP A 69 -0.21 -9.88 7.05
C ASP A 69 -1.05 -11.15 7.28
N ASN A 70 -1.71 -11.27 8.43
CA ASN A 70 -2.63 -12.39 8.69
C ASN A 70 -3.85 -12.36 7.76
N ILE A 71 -4.33 -11.16 7.40
CA ILE A 71 -5.44 -10.99 6.44
C ILE A 71 -4.97 -11.40 5.05
N LEU A 72 -3.75 -11.00 4.66
CA LEU A 72 -3.15 -11.39 3.38
C LEU A 72 -2.92 -12.90 3.27
N ALA A 73 -2.47 -13.54 4.36
CA ALA A 73 -2.20 -14.97 4.42
C ALA A 73 -3.46 -15.85 4.26
N LYS A 74 -4.64 -15.35 4.68
CA LYS A 74 -5.92 -16.07 4.59
C LYS A 74 -6.43 -16.24 3.14
N GLY A 75 -5.90 -15.49 2.18
CA GLY A 75 -6.22 -15.66 0.76
C GLY A 75 -7.70 -15.45 0.44
N GLU A 76 -8.35 -16.44 -0.18
CA GLU A 76 -9.77 -16.35 -0.63
C GLU A 76 -10.79 -16.68 0.48
N ALA A 77 -10.34 -17.03 1.67
CA ALA A 77 -11.20 -17.42 2.80
C ALA A 77 -11.61 -16.23 3.70
N LEU A 78 -11.54 -14.99 3.19
CA LEU A 78 -11.92 -13.82 3.97
C LEU A 78 -13.43 -13.58 3.90
N ASP A 79 -14.00 -13.18 5.03
CA ASP A 79 -15.36 -12.67 5.15
C ASP A 79 -15.36 -11.52 6.16
N LEU A 80 -14.69 -10.43 5.79
CA LEU A 80 -14.46 -9.29 6.68
C LEU A 80 -15.18 -8.06 6.13
N THR A 81 -16.17 -7.56 6.86
CA THR A 81 -16.86 -6.33 6.48
C THR A 81 -15.99 -5.13 6.84
N VAL A 82 -15.80 -4.20 5.91
CA VAL A 82 -15.17 -2.91 6.19
C VAL A 82 -16.15 -2.07 7.00
N VAL A 83 -15.85 -1.88 8.27
CA VAL A 83 -16.66 -1.07 9.20
C VAL A 83 -16.31 0.41 9.06
N ASP A 84 -15.04 0.71 8.83
CA ASP A 84 -14.56 2.07 8.64
C ASP A 84 -13.36 2.10 7.70
N CYS A 85 -13.19 3.20 6.97
CA CYS A 85 -12.08 3.39 6.05
C CYS A 85 -11.81 4.88 5.81
N ALA A 86 -10.56 5.29 5.99
CA ALA A 86 -10.14 6.67 5.87
C ALA A 86 -8.69 6.77 5.36
N PHE A 87 -8.40 7.86 4.64
CA PHE A 87 -7.02 8.28 4.48
C PHE A 87 -6.53 8.91 5.77
N VAL A 88 -5.30 8.61 6.14
CA VAL A 88 -4.66 9.10 7.36
C VAL A 88 -3.30 9.70 7.01
N THR A 89 -2.96 10.81 7.66
CA THR A 89 -1.61 11.39 7.53
C THR A 89 -0.69 10.72 8.54
N LEU A 90 0.36 10.08 8.03
CA LEU A 90 1.44 9.50 8.80
C LEU A 90 2.62 10.47 8.85
N SER A 91 3.49 10.33 9.85
CA SER A 91 4.69 11.15 10.01
C SER A 91 5.83 10.25 10.45
N ASP A 92 6.78 10.02 9.55
CA ASP A 92 7.87 9.07 9.74
C ASP A 92 9.24 9.73 9.52
N LYS A 93 10.29 9.10 10.05
CA LYS A 93 11.67 9.56 9.88
C LYS A 93 12.26 9.02 8.59
N ALA A 94 12.46 9.91 7.62
CA ALA A 94 13.19 9.64 6.38
C ALA A 94 14.67 10.01 6.53
N PHE A 95 15.53 9.41 5.70
CA PHE A 95 16.96 9.69 5.74
C PHE A 95 17.68 9.47 4.41
N GLU A 96 18.84 10.09 4.29
CA GLU A 96 19.82 9.89 3.22
C GLU A 96 21.23 9.86 3.81
N ARG A 97 22.01 8.83 3.48
CA ARG A 97 23.41 8.68 3.87
C ARG A 97 24.29 9.25 2.78
N LYS A 98 25.07 10.27 3.11
CA LYS A 98 26.09 10.81 2.20
C LYS A 98 27.32 9.90 2.23
N LEU A 99 27.67 9.35 1.07
CA LEU A 99 28.94 8.64 0.89
C LEU A 99 30.05 9.66 0.63
N ASN A 100 31.16 9.57 1.36
CA ASN A 100 32.33 10.41 1.08
C ASN A 100 32.96 10.01 -0.27
N PRO A 101 33.41 10.98 -1.10
CA PRO A 101 34.08 10.70 -2.37
C PRO A 101 35.36 9.85 -2.21
N ASP A 102 36.03 9.97 -1.07
CA ASP A 102 37.33 9.34 -0.80
C ASP A 102 37.23 7.92 -0.20
N GLY A 103 36.02 7.35 -0.10
CA GLY A 103 35.82 6.00 0.47
C GLY A 103 36.08 5.90 1.99
N ASP A 104 36.41 7.01 2.66
CA ASP A 104 36.54 7.05 4.11
C ASP A 104 35.15 6.95 4.75
N ARG A 105 34.84 5.77 5.30
CA ARG A 105 33.55 5.38 5.89
C ARG A 105 33.24 6.09 7.23
N ARG A 106 33.93 7.17 7.55
CA ARG A 106 33.55 8.04 8.66
C ARG A 106 32.26 8.74 8.28
N LEU A 107 31.17 8.24 8.86
CA LEU A 107 29.80 8.75 8.75
C LEU A 107 29.82 10.28 8.76
N GLN A 108 29.64 10.89 7.59
CA GLN A 108 29.16 12.26 7.55
C GLN A 108 27.72 12.23 8.10
N ASP A 109 27.29 13.33 8.73
CA ASP A 109 25.96 13.42 9.33
C ASP A 109 24.88 12.94 8.36
N ASP A 110 24.21 11.82 8.70
CA ASP A 110 23.03 11.33 7.97
C ASP A 110 22.03 12.49 7.87
N LEU A 111 21.61 12.84 6.65
CA LEU A 111 20.51 13.78 6.50
C LEU A 111 19.24 13.07 6.94
N ARG A 112 18.54 13.60 7.95
CA ARG A 112 17.30 13.03 8.47
C ARG A 112 16.22 14.09 8.52
N TRP A 113 15.00 13.73 8.15
CA TRP A 113 13.85 14.63 8.22
C TRP A 113 12.57 13.89 8.61
N ASP A 114 11.62 14.63 9.17
CA ASP A 114 10.25 14.15 9.32
C ASP A 114 9.53 14.29 7.98
N GLN A 115 9.03 13.19 7.46
CA GLN A 115 8.23 13.18 6.24
C GLN A 115 6.78 12.84 6.58
N LYS A 116 5.88 13.74 6.20
CA LYS A 116 4.44 13.46 6.21
C LYS A 116 4.05 12.81 4.90
N HIS A 117 3.21 11.79 4.98
CA HIS A 117 2.67 11.08 3.82
C HIS A 117 1.28 10.53 4.12
N LEU A 118 0.56 10.18 3.06
CA LEU A 118 -0.79 9.65 3.13
C LEU A 118 -0.78 8.12 3.13
N GLY A 119 -1.34 7.54 4.20
CA GLY A 119 -1.68 6.13 4.29
C GLY A 119 -3.18 5.89 4.12
N LEU A 120 -3.56 4.65 3.85
CA LEU A 120 -4.96 4.22 3.85
C LEU A 120 -5.20 3.30 5.05
N ALA A 121 -6.17 3.64 5.88
CA ALA A 121 -6.54 2.89 7.07
C ALA A 121 -7.90 2.21 6.90
N PHE A 122 -8.02 0.97 7.38
CA PHE A 122 -9.24 0.16 7.37
C PHE A 122 -9.56 -0.34 8.76
N LYS A 123 -10.84 -0.46 9.07
CA LYS A 123 -11.31 -1.20 10.23
C LYS A 123 -12.25 -2.30 9.77
N PHE A 124 -11.98 -3.53 10.15
CA PHE A 124 -12.80 -4.68 9.78
C PHE A 124 -13.72 -5.13 10.93
N SER A 125 -14.77 -5.87 10.60
CA SER A 125 -15.70 -6.50 11.54
C SER A 125 -15.12 -7.73 12.26
N GLU A 126 -13.83 -7.70 12.61
CA GLU A 126 -13.19 -8.75 13.41
C GLU A 126 -13.79 -8.82 14.82
N GLU A 127 -13.51 -9.90 15.56
CA GLU A 127 -13.92 -10.04 16.97
C GLU A 127 -13.43 -8.86 17.84
N LYS A 128 -12.23 -8.35 17.55
CA LYS A 128 -11.66 -7.14 18.16
C LYS A 128 -11.33 -6.13 17.06
N PRO A 129 -12.30 -5.28 16.66
CA PRO A 129 -12.10 -4.32 15.56
C PRO A 129 -10.97 -3.35 15.86
N ARG A 130 -9.98 -3.29 14.96
CA ARG A 130 -8.83 -2.38 15.05
C ARG A 130 -8.55 -1.73 13.69
N TRP A 131 -7.75 -0.67 13.73
CA TRP A 131 -7.26 -0.04 12.50
C TRP A 131 -6.10 -0.83 11.92
N HIS A 132 -6.17 -1.04 10.61
CA HIS A 132 -5.10 -1.56 9.79
C HIS A 132 -4.63 -0.51 8.81
N CYS A 133 -3.34 -0.25 8.77
CA CYS A 133 -2.77 0.82 7.94
C CYS A 133 -1.95 0.25 6.80
N VAL A 134 -2.08 0.88 5.63
CA VAL A 134 -1.29 0.62 4.43
C VAL A 134 -0.61 1.91 4.01
N TRP A 135 0.70 1.88 3.79
CA TRP A 135 1.48 3.04 3.34
C TRP A 135 2.55 2.64 2.35
N ALA A 136 3.20 3.61 1.71
CA ALA A 136 4.29 3.37 0.79
C ALA A 136 5.64 3.76 1.39
N MET A 137 6.62 2.87 1.25
CA MET A 137 8.02 3.13 1.59
C MET A 137 8.88 3.03 0.34
N LEU A 138 9.86 3.91 0.23
CA LEU A 138 10.85 3.94 -0.82
C LEU A 138 12.22 3.74 -0.18
N GLU A 139 12.95 2.74 -0.65
CA GLU A 139 14.29 2.46 -0.12
C GLU A 139 15.30 2.27 -1.26
N ASP A 140 16.48 2.84 -1.08
CA ASP A 140 17.66 2.52 -1.88
C ASP A 140 18.71 1.84 -1.00
N HIS A 141 19.36 0.82 -1.56
CA HIS A 141 20.34 0.00 -0.87
C HIS A 141 21.66 0.04 -1.65
N ASP A 142 22.76 0.20 -0.91
CA ASP A 142 24.11 0.02 -1.44
C ASP A 142 24.22 -1.40 -2.02
N LYS A 143 24.56 -1.50 -3.31
CA LYS A 143 24.65 -2.77 -4.04
C LYS A 143 25.75 -3.68 -3.52
N GLU A 144 26.81 -3.14 -2.93
CA GLU A 144 27.94 -3.91 -2.43
C GLU A 144 27.69 -4.42 -1.01
N GLN A 145 27.14 -3.56 -0.14
CA GLN A 145 26.98 -3.85 1.29
C GLN A 145 25.56 -4.25 1.68
N GLY A 146 24.59 -4.14 0.77
CA GLY A 146 23.17 -4.38 1.04
C GLY A 146 22.57 -3.43 2.07
N THR A 147 23.26 -2.34 2.40
CA THR A 147 22.87 -1.42 3.47
C THR A 147 21.93 -0.35 2.91
N CYS A 148 20.81 -0.08 3.59
CA CYS A 148 19.90 1.00 3.21
C CYS A 148 20.61 2.36 3.34
N ILE A 149 20.76 3.05 2.21
CA ILE A 149 21.42 4.37 2.11
C ILE A 149 20.42 5.51 1.97
N PHE A 150 19.19 5.21 1.56
CA PHE A 150 18.13 6.19 1.42
C PHE A 150 16.81 5.55 1.79
N ARG A 151 16.01 6.25 2.60
CA ARG A 151 14.62 5.91 2.89
C ARG A 151 13.76 7.15 2.83
N SER A 152 12.67 7.07 2.07
CA SER A 152 11.59 8.06 2.06
C SER A 152 10.23 7.36 1.99
N TYR A 153 9.17 8.16 2.04
CA TYR A 153 7.79 7.66 2.05
C TYR A 153 6.99 8.25 0.89
N GLY A 154 5.90 7.60 0.52
CA GLY A 154 5.04 8.04 -0.59
C GLY A 154 3.57 8.01 -0.20
N ASP A 155 2.80 8.86 -0.85
CA ASP A 155 1.35 8.87 -0.66
C ASP A 155 0.72 7.66 -1.36
N VAL A 156 -0.28 7.06 -0.73
CA VAL A 156 -1.11 6.03 -1.39
C VAL A 156 -2.46 6.59 -1.80
N TYR A 157 -3.02 6.06 -2.89
CA TYR A 157 -4.38 6.33 -3.32
C TYR A 157 -5.16 5.04 -3.53
N LEU A 158 -6.49 5.17 -3.51
CA LEU A 158 -7.41 4.08 -3.76
C LEU A 158 -8.00 4.24 -5.16
N GLN A 159 -7.92 3.21 -6.00
CA GLN A 159 -8.52 3.23 -7.33
C GLN A 159 -9.50 2.08 -7.50
N ARG A 160 -10.64 2.34 -8.15
CA ARG A 160 -11.55 1.27 -8.55
C ARG A 160 -10.95 0.49 -9.72
N LEU A 161 -10.84 -0.83 -9.56
CA LEU A 161 -10.35 -1.71 -10.61
C LEU A 161 -11.53 -2.18 -11.47
N HIS A 162 -11.62 -1.66 -12.69
CA HIS A 162 -12.59 -2.12 -13.68
C HIS A 162 -12.11 -3.44 -14.30
N ARG A 163 -12.66 -4.56 -13.83
CA ARG A 163 -12.42 -5.86 -14.46
C ARG A 163 -13.36 -6.02 -15.64
N SER A 164 -12.82 -6.38 -16.79
CA SER A 164 -13.65 -6.90 -17.87
C SER A 164 -14.35 -8.18 -17.39
N PRO A 165 -15.62 -8.41 -17.77
CA PRO A 165 -16.32 -9.64 -17.41
C PRO A 165 -15.48 -10.84 -17.87
N ARG A 166 -14.97 -11.65 -16.94
CA ARG A 166 -14.25 -12.87 -17.29
C ARG A 166 -15.24 -13.77 -18.02
N LYS A 167 -14.92 -14.17 -19.27
CA LYS A 167 -15.71 -15.17 -19.99
C LYS A 167 -15.82 -16.43 -19.11
N PRO A 168 -17.02 -16.98 -18.89
CA PRO A 168 -17.18 -18.19 -18.10
C PRO A 168 -16.38 -19.31 -18.75
N ARG A 169 -15.47 -19.91 -17.97
CA ARG A 169 -14.68 -21.05 -18.40
C ARG A 169 -15.65 -22.22 -18.58
N LYS A 170 -15.97 -22.57 -19.83
CA LYS A 170 -16.80 -23.75 -20.13
C LYS A 170 -16.21 -24.96 -19.40
N ARG A 171 -16.92 -25.49 -18.42
CA ARG A 171 -16.62 -26.81 -17.87
C ARG A 171 -16.83 -27.79 -19.01
N LEU A 172 -15.74 -28.34 -19.54
CA LEU A 172 -15.82 -29.56 -20.35
C LEU A 172 -16.33 -30.66 -19.41
N SER A 173 -17.62 -30.96 -19.51
CA SER A 173 -18.17 -32.20 -18.97
C SER A 173 -17.53 -33.35 -19.75
N LEU A 174 -16.67 -34.12 -19.10
CA LEU A 174 -16.34 -35.46 -19.55
C LEU A 174 -17.62 -36.30 -19.42
N ALA A 175 -18.13 -36.72 -20.58
CA ALA A 175 -19.13 -37.78 -20.70
C ALA A 175 -18.41 -39.13 -20.70
#